data_AF-A0A6G3ZDS0-F1
#
_entry.id   AF-A0A6G3ZDS0-F1
#
_cell.length_a   1.000
_cell.length_b   1.000
_cell.length_c   1.000
_cell.angle_alpha   90.00
_cell.angle_beta   90.00
_cell.angle_gamma   90.00
#
_symmetry.space_group_name_H-M   'P 1'
#
loop_
_entity.id
_entity.type
_entity.pdbx_description
1 polymer ?
#
loop_
_entity_poly.entity_id
_entity_poly.type
_entity_poly.pdbx_seq_one_letter_code
_entity_poly.pdbx_strand_id
1 'polypeptide(L)' 'MISGVPDESGIRTLVQRAFSARQISRQEHLRLTSAILSNPDMATTDRAQINRLLDQIRAGKIRLGI' A
#
# COMPACT_ATOMS: atom_id res chain seq x y z
N MET A 1 9.63 21.87 12.98
CA MET A 1 9.39 21.34 11.63
C MET A 1 10.07 19.99 11.52
N ILE A 2 9.31 18.91 11.32
CA ILE A 2 9.59 17.80 10.39
C ILE A 2 8.28 17.03 10.26
N SER A 3 7.49 17.36 9.23
CA SER A 3 6.38 16.54 8.79
C SER A 3 6.97 15.27 8.17
N GLY A 4 6.65 14.09 8.71
CA GLY A 4 7.30 12.87 8.23
C GLY A 4 6.72 11.54 8.69
N VAL A 5 5.61 11.51 9.43
CA VAL A 5 4.82 10.27 9.47
C VAL A 5 4.00 10.23 8.17
N PRO A 6 4.10 9.19 7.33
CA PRO A 6 3.12 8.98 6.29
C PRO A 6 1.79 8.81 7.01
N ASP A 7 0.99 9.87 6.98
CA ASP A 7 -0.37 9.92 7.50
C ASP A 7 -1.07 8.62 7.13
N GLU A 8 -1.52 7.84 8.11
CA GLU A 8 -2.16 6.53 7.88
C GLU A 8 -3.29 6.63 6.84
N SER A 9 -3.91 7.82 6.70
CA SER A 9 -4.91 8.11 5.67
C SER A 9 -4.35 8.04 4.24
N GLY A 10 -3.07 8.38 4.03
CA GLY A 10 -2.40 8.33 2.74
C GLY A 10 -2.18 6.90 2.23
N ILE A 11 -1.80 5.98 3.12
CA ILE A 11 -1.63 4.55 2.80
C ILE A 11 -2.98 3.94 2.44
N ARG A 12 -4.00 4.17 3.27
CA ARG A 12 -5.34 3.64 3.03
C ARG A 12 -5.97 4.17 1.74
N THR A 13 -5.77 5.46 1.43
CA THR A 13 -6.21 6.06 0.18
C THR A 13 -5.50 5.42 -1.03
N LEU A 14 -4.20 5.17 -0.91
CA LEU A 14 -3.41 4.52 -1.96
C LEU A 14 -3.89 3.09 -2.21
N VAL A 15 -4.16 2.32 -1.15
CA VAL A 15 -4.68 0.96 -1.25
C VAL A 15 -6.05 0.95 -1.96
N GLN A 16 -6.96 1.83 -1.55
CA GLN A 16 -8.28 1.94 -2.16
C GLN A 16 -8.19 2.34 -3.64
N ARG A 17 -7.31 3.28 -3.99
CA ARG A 17 -7.07 3.66 -5.39
C ARG A 17 -6.54 2.46 -6.18
N ALA A 18 -5.58 1.72 -5.64
CA ALA A 18 -4.97 0.58 -6.35
C ALA A 18 -5.99 -0.53 -6.62
N PHE A 19 -6.90 -0.80 -5.69
CA PHE A 19 -8.01 -1.73 -5.91
C PHE A 19 -8.97 -1.24 -6.99
N SER A 20 -9.38 0.03 -6.94
CA SER A 20 -10.30 0.61 -7.93
C SER A 20 -9.72 0.68 -9.33
N ALA A 21 -8.44 1.06 -9.46
CA ALA A 21 -7.75 1.16 -10.73
C ALA A 21 -7.28 -0.21 -11.27
N ARG A 22 -7.27 -1.26 -10.44
CA ARG A 22 -6.58 -2.54 -10.68
C ARG A 22 -5.13 -2.37 -11.14
N GLN A 23 -4.51 -1.27 -10.75
CA GLN A 23 -3.17 -0.91 -11.13
C GLN A 23 -2.50 -0.14 -10.01
N ILE A 24 -1.20 -0.32 -9.88
CA ILE A 24 -0.35 0.42 -8.95
C ILE A 24 1.00 0.70 -9.60
N SER A 25 1.58 1.88 -9.41
CA SER A 25 2.94 2.14 -9.88
C SER A 25 3.97 1.39 -9.04
N ARG A 26 5.14 1.11 -9.61
CA ARG A 26 6.31 0.57 -8.88
C ARG A 26 6.62 1.38 -7.62
N GLN A 27 6.55 2.71 -7.69
CA GLN A 27 6.82 3.59 -6.55
C GLN A 27 5.78 3.41 -5.43
N GLU A 28 4.50 3.29 -5.80
CA GLU A 28 3.41 3.08 -4.85
C GLU A 28 3.54 1.70 -4.18
N HIS A 29 3.87 0.66 -4.94
CA HIS A 29 4.15 -0.68 -4.41
C HIS A 29 5.31 -0.69 -3.40
N LEU A 30 6.40 0.03 -3.71
CA LEU A 30 7.53 0.20 -2.80
C LEU A 30 7.13 0.92 -1.51
N ARG A 31 6.34 2.00 -1.61
CA ARG A 31 5.84 2.71 -0.43
C ARG A 31 5.01 1.80 0.48
N LEU A 32 4.12 0.98 -0.08
CA LEU A 32 3.31 0.04 0.70
C LEU A 32 4.16 -1.01 1.41
N THR A 33 5.14 -1.56 0.70
CA THR A 33 6.05 -2.56 1.26
C THR A 33 6.89 -1.94 2.39
N SER A 34 7.42 -0.73 2.17
CA SER A 34 8.16 0.00 3.20
C SER A 34 7.29 0.32 4.42
N ALA A 35 6.03 0.72 4.22
CA ALA A 35 5.12 1.04 5.32
C ALA A 35 4.86 -0.18 6.22
N ILE A 36 4.66 -1.38 5.63
CA ILE A 36 4.51 -2.62 6.40
C ILE A 36 5.78 -2.97 7.20
N LEU A 37 6.95 -2.74 6.62
CA LEU A 37 8.22 -3.12 7.25
C LEU A 37 8.69 -2.11 8.31
N SER A 38 8.40 -0.83 8.12
CA SER A 38 8.87 0.25 8.99
C SER A 38 7.88 0.66 10.07
N ASN A 39 6.59 0.28 9.98
CA ASN A 39 5.58 0.62 10.97
C ASN A 39 5.05 -0.63 11.70
N PRO A 40 5.69 -1.05 12.81
CA PRO A 40 5.25 -2.22 13.58
C PRO A 40 3.90 -2.00 14.30
N ASP A 41 3.53 -0.75 14.58
CA ASP A 41 2.30 -0.37 15.29
C ASP A 41 1.10 -0.17 14.34
N MET A 42 1.30 -0.42 13.03
CA MET A 42 0.23 -0.30 12.04
C MET A 42 -0.98 -1.17 12.42
N ALA A 43 -2.17 -0.56 12.40
CA ALA A 43 -3.41 -1.24 12.70
C ALA A 43 -3.55 -2.54 11.88
N THR A 44 -3.96 -3.62 12.55
CA THR A 44 -4.06 -4.97 11.94
C THR A 44 -4.93 -4.96 10.68
N THR A 45 -6.00 -4.17 10.67
CA THR A 45 -6.89 -4.01 9.52
C THR A 45 -6.20 -3.37 8.32
N ASP A 46 -5.40 -2.33 8.54
CA ASP A 46 -4.68 -1.62 7.47
C ASP A 46 -3.60 -2.55 6.87
N ARG A 47 -2.85 -3.21 7.74
CA ARG A 47 -1.85 -4.23 7.36
C ARG A 47 -2.48 -5.37 6.56
N ALA A 48 -3.68 -5.83 6.93
CA ALA A 48 -4.42 -6.85 6.20
C ALA A 48 -4.92 -6.36 4.83
N GLN A 49 -5.27 -5.08 4.68
CA GLN A 49 -5.64 -4.51 3.38
C GLN A 49 -4.44 -4.41 2.45
N ILE A 50 -3.29 -3.95 2.95
CA ILE A 50 -2.06 -3.87 2.17
C ILE A 50 -1.61 -5.28 1.75
N ASN A 51 -1.60 -6.26 2.68
CA ASN A 51 -1.24 -7.64 2.34
C ASN A 51 -2.15 -8.24 1.27
N ARG A 52 -3.46 -8.00 1.33
CA ARG A 52 -4.40 -8.43 0.27
C ARG A 52 -4.08 -7.80 -1.08
N LEU A 53 -3.73 -6.52 -1.09
CA LEU A 53 -3.34 -5.83 -2.31
C LEU A 53 -2.06 -6.43 -2.92
N LEU A 54 -1.03 -6.66 -2.08
CA LEU A 54 0.22 -7.28 -2.50
C LEU A 54 0.01 -8.72 -3.02
N ASP A 55 -0.88 -9.48 -2.41
CA ASP A 55 -1.26 -10.82 -2.89
C ASP A 55 -1.91 -10.74 -4.28
N GLN A 56 -2.86 -9.83 -4.49
CA GLN A 56 -3.49 -9.65 -5.80
C GLN A 56 -2.52 -9.21 -6.88
N ILE A 57 -1.49 -8.44 -6.52
CA ILE A 57 -0.40 -8.09 -7.42
C ILE A 57 0.41 -9.35 -7.79
N ARG A 58 0.80 -10.17 -6.82
CA ARG A 58 1.53 -11.43 -7.06
C ARG A 58 0.72 -12.42 -7.90
N ALA A 59 -0.58 -12.46 -7.68
CA ALA A 59 -1.52 -13.26 -8.47
C ALA A 59 -1.79 -12.69 -9.88
N GLY A 60 -1.20 -11.54 -10.23
CA GLY A 60 -1.38 -10.88 -11.53
C GLY A 60 -2.76 -10.24 -11.75
N LYS A 61 -3.60 -10.17 -10.70
CA LYS A 61 -4.94 -9.55 -10.74
C LYS A 61 -4.87 -8.02 -10.75
N ILE A 62 -3.80 -7.46 -10.18
CA ILE A 62 -3.48 -6.04 -10.18
C ILE A 62 -2.15 -5.86 -10.89
N ARG A 63 -2.11 -4.95 -11.85
CA ARG A 63 -0.93 -4.72 -12.67
C ARG A 63 0.03 -3.73 -12.02
N LEU A 64 1.33 -3.99 -12.14
CA LEU A 64 2.32 -2.94 -11.90
C LEU A 64 2.38 -2.05 -13.13
N GLY A 65 1.96 -0.80 -12.95
CA GLY A 65 2.21 0.28 -13.90
C GLY A 65 3.69 0.65 -13.91
N ILE A 66 4.14 1.08 -15.08
CA ILE A 66 5.48 1.62 -15.35
C ILE A 66 5.66 2.94 -14.61
#